data_AF-A0A3S1YCK9-F1
#
_entry.id   AF-A0A3S1YCK9-F1
#
_cell.length_a   1.000
_cell.length_b   1.000
_cell.length_c   1.000
_cell.angle_alpha   90.00
_cell.angle_beta   90.00
_cell.angle_gamma   90.00
#
_symmetry.space_group_name_H-M   'P 1'
#
loop_
_entity.id
_entity.type
_entity.pdbx_description
1 polymer ?
#
loop_
_entity_poly.entity_id
_entity_poly.type
_entity_poly.pdbx_seq_one_letter_code
_entity_poly.pdbx_strand_id
1 'polypeptide(L)'
;LSIAHVMPQLGYLTPTKDGKRNLPASYFIDLATWQRINLVYTAKAMTHLRQIRYEAERADLVDRFIHVVEHRYGHALAARVEKAKIELTDRSSAEVAVKLPGAEFTAEITRSGLDATIARDIERVTATVGQTIRDAEVKPSDITAVFLTGGSTAIPLAKREILSLVPQASVIEGDMFGSVGLGLALDAQRKFG
;
A
#
# COMPACT_ATOMS: atom_id res chain seq x y z
N LEU A 1 0.84 -5.54 -0.66
CA LEU A 1 0.95 -5.97 0.74
C LEU A 1 -0.36 -6.50 1.32
N SER A 2 -1.38 -5.65 1.52
CA SER A 2 -2.64 -6.05 2.16
C SER A 2 -3.32 -7.26 1.48
N ILE A 3 -3.50 -7.23 0.15
CA ILE A 3 -4.08 -8.34 -0.62
C ILE A 3 -3.29 -9.65 -0.49
N ALA A 4 -1.96 -9.58 -0.54
CA ALA A 4 -1.12 -10.77 -0.58
C ALA A 4 -0.94 -11.43 0.79
N HIS A 5 -0.91 -10.65 1.88
CA HIS A 5 -0.53 -11.16 3.21
C HIS A 5 -1.64 -11.09 4.25
N VAL A 6 -2.52 -10.07 4.18
CA VAL A 6 -3.55 -9.83 5.21
C VAL A 6 -4.90 -10.38 4.79
N MET A 7 -5.34 -10.13 3.55
CA MET A 7 -6.63 -10.60 3.07
C MET A 7 -6.80 -12.14 3.11
N PRO A 8 -5.76 -12.98 2.92
CA PRO A 8 -5.89 -14.43 3.10
C PRO A 8 -6.31 -14.81 4.52
N GLN A 9 -5.88 -14.05 5.54
CA GLN A 9 -6.27 -14.26 6.94
C GLN A 9 -7.75 -13.90 7.22
N LEU A 10 -8.41 -13.29 6.22
CA LEU A 10 -9.84 -12.96 6.21
C LEU A 10 -10.63 -13.82 5.20
N GLY A 11 -9.97 -14.73 4.47
CA GLY A 11 -10.61 -15.66 3.55
C GLY A 11 -10.44 -15.34 2.06
N TYR A 12 -9.54 -14.41 1.70
CA TYR A 12 -9.17 -14.21 0.30
C TYR A 12 -8.50 -15.47 -0.27
N LEU A 13 -8.87 -15.84 -1.50
CA LEU A 13 -8.47 -17.10 -2.17
C LEU A 13 -8.97 -18.39 -1.51
N THR A 14 -9.79 -18.32 -0.46
CA THR A 14 -10.51 -19.49 0.03
C THR A 14 -11.42 -20.04 -1.08
N PRO A 15 -11.43 -21.35 -1.34
CA PRO A 15 -12.36 -21.95 -2.29
C PRO A 15 -13.76 -22.08 -1.70
N THR A 16 -14.75 -22.25 -2.56
CA THR A 16 -16.09 -22.67 -2.15
C THR A 16 -16.06 -24.11 -1.63
N LYS A 17 -17.03 -24.50 -0.79
CA LYS A 17 -17.15 -25.85 -0.23
C LYS A 17 -17.21 -26.96 -1.28
N ASP A 18 -17.69 -26.63 -2.49
CA ASP A 18 -17.73 -27.55 -3.63
C ASP A 18 -16.42 -27.57 -4.44
N GLY A 19 -15.42 -26.77 -4.06
CA GLY A 19 -14.09 -26.72 -4.67
C GLY A 19 -14.01 -26.13 -6.07
N LYS A 20 -15.13 -25.66 -6.64
CA LYS A 20 -15.19 -25.27 -8.06
C LYS A 20 -14.56 -23.92 -8.37
N ARG A 21 -14.53 -23.02 -7.39
CA ARG A 21 -14.06 -21.64 -7.56
C ARG A 21 -13.58 -21.06 -6.24
N ASN A 22 -12.85 -19.95 -6.32
CA ASN A 22 -12.55 -19.12 -5.16
C ASN A 22 -13.72 -18.20 -4.81
N LEU A 23 -13.77 -17.77 -3.55
CA LEU A 23 -14.71 -16.75 -3.09
C LEU A 23 -14.55 -15.44 -3.90
N PRO A 24 -15.63 -14.66 -4.08
CA PRO A 24 -15.58 -13.40 -4.81
C PRO A 24 -14.54 -12.43 -4.22
N ALA A 25 -13.57 -12.01 -5.04
CA ALA A 25 -12.44 -11.18 -4.60
C ALA A 25 -12.81 -9.72 -4.28
N SER A 26 -13.95 -9.22 -4.78
CA SER A 26 -14.28 -7.78 -4.77
C SER A 26 -14.27 -7.16 -3.37
N TYR A 27 -14.88 -7.81 -2.38
CA TYR A 27 -14.94 -7.28 -1.02
C TYR A 27 -13.56 -7.24 -0.33
N PHE A 28 -12.70 -8.21 -0.63
CA PHE A 28 -11.33 -8.23 -0.14
C PHE A 28 -10.50 -7.10 -0.76
N ILE A 29 -10.69 -6.85 -2.06
CA ILE A 29 -10.05 -5.73 -2.76
C ILE A 29 -10.54 -4.39 -2.20
N ASP A 30 -11.84 -4.26 -1.92
CA ASP A 30 -12.42 -3.06 -1.33
C ASP A 30 -11.85 -2.78 0.07
N LEU A 31 -11.74 -3.80 0.92
CA LEU A 31 -11.14 -3.66 2.25
C LEU A 31 -9.63 -3.36 2.18
N ALA A 32 -8.92 -3.94 1.21
CA ALA A 32 -7.48 -3.73 1.06
C ALA A 32 -7.12 -2.36 0.45
N THR A 33 -8.10 -1.64 -0.09
CA THR A 33 -7.89 -0.37 -0.79
C THR A 33 -8.39 0.78 0.10
N TRP A 34 -7.48 1.57 0.66
CA TRP A 34 -7.77 2.58 1.68
C TRP A 34 -9.03 3.43 1.39
N GLN A 35 -9.10 4.01 0.19
CA GLN A 35 -10.19 4.88 -0.26
C GLN A 35 -11.52 4.15 -0.54
N ARG A 36 -11.50 2.81 -0.64
CA ARG A 36 -12.68 1.97 -0.90
C ARG A 36 -13.20 1.26 0.35
N ILE A 37 -12.51 1.34 1.49
CA ILE A 37 -12.89 0.68 2.74
C ILE A 37 -14.34 0.99 3.13
N ASN A 38 -14.83 2.21 2.90
CA ASN A 38 -16.21 2.57 3.23
C ASN A 38 -17.26 1.76 2.45
N LEU A 39 -16.90 1.20 1.28
CA LEU A 39 -17.82 0.41 0.45
C LEU A 39 -18.23 -0.91 1.12
N VAL A 40 -17.37 -1.48 1.97
CA VAL A 40 -17.68 -2.74 2.66
C VAL A 40 -18.63 -2.56 3.85
N TYR A 41 -18.84 -1.33 4.34
CA TYR A 41 -19.69 -1.07 5.52
C TYR A 41 -21.19 -0.94 5.22
N THR A 42 -21.61 -1.16 3.97
CA THR A 42 -23.02 -1.08 3.59
C THR A 42 -23.79 -2.33 4.04
N ALA A 43 -25.10 -2.18 4.31
CA ALA A 43 -25.97 -3.32 4.62
C ALA A 43 -25.97 -4.38 3.49
N LYS A 44 -25.92 -3.93 2.24
CA LYS A 44 -25.80 -4.81 1.06
C LYS A 44 -24.52 -5.64 1.11
N ALA A 45 -23.38 -5.00 1.38
CA ALA A 45 -22.10 -5.70 1.51
C ALA A 45 -22.14 -6.73 2.65
N MET A 46 -22.72 -6.36 3.81
CA MET A 46 -22.86 -7.29 4.94
C MET A 46 -23.73 -8.51 4.60
N THR A 47 -24.86 -8.32 3.91
CA THR A 47 -25.70 -9.43 3.44
C THR A 47 -24.93 -10.36 2.50
N HIS A 48 -24.17 -9.80 1.55
CA HIS A 48 -23.36 -10.60 0.63
C HIS A 48 -22.22 -11.33 1.35
N LEU A 49 -21.54 -10.71 2.33
CA LEU A 49 -20.50 -11.36 3.12
C LEU A 49 -21.06 -12.57 3.91
N ARG A 50 -22.27 -12.45 4.46
CA ARG A 50 -22.96 -13.57 5.12
C ARG A 50 -23.30 -14.70 4.15
N GLN A 51 -23.63 -14.40 2.89
CA GLN A 51 -23.81 -15.42 1.86
C GLN A 51 -22.49 -16.10 1.49
N ILE A 52 -21.44 -15.31 1.24
CA ILE A 52 -20.08 -15.78 0.96
C ILE A 52 -19.60 -16.74 2.06
N ARG A 53 -19.85 -16.41 3.33
CA ARG A 53 -19.54 -17.26 4.48
C ARG A 53 -20.17 -18.65 4.38
N TYR A 54 -21.42 -18.74 3.90
CA TYR A 54 -22.11 -20.03 3.77
C TYR A 54 -21.47 -20.94 2.72
N GLU A 55 -20.99 -20.33 1.63
CA GLU A 55 -20.32 -21.03 0.52
C GLU A 55 -18.85 -21.35 0.81
N ALA A 56 -18.20 -20.67 1.76
CA ALA A 56 -16.77 -20.78 2.03
C ALA A 56 -16.36 -22.15 2.62
N GLU A 57 -15.30 -22.76 2.07
CA GLU A 57 -14.65 -23.91 2.69
C GLU A 57 -14.10 -23.55 4.09
N ARG A 58 -13.52 -22.34 4.22
CA ARG A 58 -13.02 -21.78 5.47
C ARG A 58 -13.92 -20.66 5.98
N ALA A 59 -15.08 -21.04 6.49
CA ALA A 59 -16.07 -20.11 7.04
C ALA A 59 -15.52 -19.29 8.22
N ASP A 60 -14.58 -19.85 9.00
CA ASP A 60 -13.92 -19.19 10.11
C ASP A 60 -13.12 -17.94 9.69
N LEU A 61 -12.51 -17.96 8.52
CA LEU A 61 -11.77 -16.80 7.99
C LEU A 61 -12.75 -15.69 7.55
N VAL A 62 -13.86 -16.08 6.92
CA VAL A 62 -14.90 -15.12 6.51
C VAL A 62 -15.64 -14.55 7.72
N ASP A 63 -15.79 -15.31 8.81
CA ASP A 63 -16.31 -14.81 10.08
C ASP A 63 -15.45 -13.66 10.64
N ARG A 64 -14.11 -13.80 10.57
CA ARG A 64 -13.20 -12.69 10.93
C ARG A 64 -13.42 -11.48 10.04
N PHE A 65 -13.61 -11.67 8.73
CA PHE A 65 -13.89 -10.58 7.81
C PHE A 65 -15.21 -9.87 8.17
N ILE A 66 -16.28 -10.63 8.37
CA ILE A 66 -17.57 -10.10 8.82
C ILE A 66 -17.40 -9.28 10.09
N HIS A 67 -16.63 -9.78 11.07
CA HIS A 67 -16.38 -9.06 12.32
C HIS A 67 -15.64 -7.74 12.10
N VAL A 68 -14.59 -7.72 11.25
CA VAL A 68 -13.87 -6.49 10.86
C VAL A 68 -14.80 -5.47 10.22
N VAL A 69 -15.75 -5.91 9.38
CA VAL A 69 -16.69 -5.02 8.70
C VAL A 69 -17.75 -4.50 9.66
N GLU A 70 -18.32 -5.36 10.50
CA GLU A 70 -19.36 -5.03 11.47
C GLU A 70 -18.88 -3.97 12.47
N HIS A 71 -17.63 -4.09 12.93
CA HIS A 71 -17.01 -3.16 13.89
C HIS A 71 -16.19 -2.05 13.23
N ARG A 72 -16.23 -1.96 11.89
CA ARG A 72 -15.54 -0.93 11.09
C ARG A 72 -14.03 -0.83 11.34
N TYR A 73 -13.36 -1.96 11.53
CA TYR A 73 -11.92 -2.01 11.79
C TYR A 73 -11.03 -1.89 10.54
N GLY A 74 -11.60 -1.60 9.37
CA GLY A 74 -10.86 -1.60 8.10
C GLY A 74 -9.72 -0.58 8.06
N HIS A 75 -9.95 0.66 8.50
CA HIS A 75 -8.88 1.66 8.58
C HIS A 75 -7.81 1.30 9.62
N ALA A 76 -8.21 0.71 10.75
CA ALA A 76 -7.28 0.24 11.78
C ALA A 76 -6.40 -0.91 11.26
N LEU A 77 -6.94 -1.77 10.40
CA LEU A 77 -6.19 -2.82 9.71
C LEU A 77 -5.22 -2.22 8.68
N ALA A 78 -5.69 -1.29 7.86
CA ALA A 78 -4.87 -0.63 6.86
C ALA A 78 -3.70 0.15 7.49
N ALA A 79 -3.92 0.82 8.63
CA ALA A 79 -2.87 1.50 9.38
C ALA A 79 -1.79 0.53 9.89
N ARG A 80 -2.16 -0.70 10.27
CA ARG A 80 -1.17 -1.74 10.68
C ARG A 80 -0.35 -2.23 9.50
N VAL A 81 -0.96 -2.42 8.33
CA VAL A 81 -0.24 -2.75 7.10
C VAL A 81 0.72 -1.64 6.71
N GLU A 82 0.28 -0.38 6.80
CA GLU A 82 1.13 0.77 6.53
C GLU A 82 2.32 0.85 7.49
N LYS A 83 2.09 0.61 8.78
CA LYS A 83 3.17 0.54 9.78
C LYS A 83 4.20 -0.54 9.42
N ALA A 84 3.76 -1.75 9.11
CA ALA A 84 4.66 -2.82 8.69
C ALA A 84 5.43 -2.46 7.41
N LYS A 85 4.79 -1.79 6.44
CA LYS A 85 5.46 -1.28 5.24
C LYS A 85 6.58 -0.28 5.59
N ILE A 86 6.33 0.63 6.53
CA ILE A 86 7.33 1.60 7.00
C ILE A 86 8.49 0.90 7.69
N GLU A 87 8.23 -0.09 8.55
CA GLU A 87 9.27 -0.89 9.23
C GLU A 87 10.19 -1.62 8.23
N LEU A 88 9.64 -2.05 7.08
CA LEU A 88 10.40 -2.67 5.99
C LEU A 88 11.36 -1.71 5.27
N THR A 89 11.32 -0.40 5.55
CA THR A 89 12.37 0.53 5.09
C THR A 89 13.72 0.17 5.72
N ASP A 90 13.74 -0.17 7.00
CA ASP A 90 14.97 -0.42 7.76
C ASP A 90 15.20 -1.91 8.09
N ARG A 91 14.16 -2.75 7.98
CA ARG A 91 14.22 -4.18 8.32
C ARG A 91 14.00 -5.10 7.12
N SER A 92 14.50 -6.33 7.17
CA SER A 92 14.26 -7.35 6.14
C SER A 92 12.88 -8.01 6.25
N SER A 93 12.26 -7.98 7.42
CA SER A 93 10.91 -8.46 7.69
C SER A 93 10.19 -7.58 8.72
N ALA A 94 8.86 -7.64 8.70
CA ALA A 94 7.96 -6.99 9.63
C ALA A 94 6.71 -7.87 9.82
N GLU A 95 6.02 -7.69 10.94
CA GLU A 95 4.79 -8.42 11.25
C GLU A 95 3.59 -7.48 11.30
N VAL A 96 2.50 -7.88 10.64
CA VAL A 96 1.17 -7.27 10.83
C VAL A 96 0.44 -8.05 11.91
N ALA A 97 0.59 -7.60 13.17
CA ALA A 97 -0.15 -8.16 14.30
C ALA A 97 -1.54 -7.52 14.43
N VAL A 98 -2.58 -8.31 14.18
CA VAL A 98 -3.97 -7.92 14.38
C VAL A 98 -4.46 -8.57 15.66
N LYS A 99 -4.75 -7.73 16.67
CA LYS A 99 -5.30 -8.12 17.97
C LYS A 99 -6.61 -7.37 18.19
N LEU A 100 -7.57 -7.62 17.31
CA LEU A 100 -8.91 -7.04 17.40
C LEU A 100 -9.84 -8.13 17.94
N PRO A 101 -10.86 -7.79 18.74
CA PRO A 101 -11.93 -8.73 19.06
C PRO A 101 -12.42 -9.40 17.78
N GLY A 102 -12.67 -10.71 17.80
CA GLY A 102 -13.16 -11.48 16.65
C GLY A 102 -12.23 -11.58 15.42
N ALA A 103 -11.06 -10.94 15.43
CA ALA A 103 -10.07 -10.99 14.36
C ALA A 103 -8.66 -10.90 14.94
N GLU A 104 -8.14 -12.04 15.41
CA GLU A 104 -6.76 -12.18 15.89
C GLU A 104 -5.94 -13.04 14.92
N PHE A 105 -4.88 -12.45 14.38
CA PHE A 105 -3.92 -13.14 13.51
C PHE A 105 -2.64 -12.32 13.36
N THR A 106 -1.58 -13.00 12.93
CA THR A 106 -0.34 -12.36 12.48
C THR A 106 -0.11 -12.69 11.02
N ALA A 107 0.47 -11.74 10.29
CA ALA A 107 0.94 -11.95 8.93
C ALA A 107 2.35 -11.40 8.79
N GLU A 108 3.30 -12.27 8.44
CA GLU A 108 4.66 -11.85 8.14
C GLU A 108 4.73 -11.24 6.74
N ILE A 109 5.47 -10.13 6.64
CA ILE A 109 5.78 -9.47 5.38
C ILE A 109 7.29 -9.30 5.31
N THR A 110 7.89 -9.71 4.20
CA THR A 110 9.32 -9.52 3.95
C THR A 110 9.57 -8.35 3.01
N ARG A 111 10.77 -7.77 3.07
CA ARG A 111 11.21 -6.73 2.15
C ARG A 111 11.18 -7.23 0.70
N SER A 112 11.63 -8.45 0.45
CA SER A 112 11.57 -9.06 -0.88
C SER A 112 10.13 -9.23 -1.38
N GLY A 113 9.19 -9.57 -0.49
CA GLY A 113 7.76 -9.65 -0.82
C GLY A 113 7.14 -8.27 -1.12
N LEU A 114 7.54 -7.23 -0.38
CA LEU A 114 7.18 -5.85 -0.69
C LEU A 114 7.72 -5.44 -2.07
N ASP A 115 9.02 -5.65 -2.30
CA ASP A 115 9.71 -5.32 -3.55
C ASP A 115 9.02 -5.99 -4.74
N ALA A 116 8.73 -7.28 -4.65
CA ALA A 116 8.00 -8.02 -5.69
C ALA A 116 6.58 -7.47 -5.92
N THR A 117 5.90 -7.02 -4.85
CA THR A 117 4.55 -6.47 -4.97
C THR A 117 4.54 -5.13 -5.71
N ILE A 118 5.55 -4.28 -5.52
CA ILE A 118 5.58 -2.92 -6.06
C ILE A 118 6.43 -2.78 -7.32
N ALA A 119 7.14 -3.83 -7.76
CA ALA A 119 8.09 -3.79 -8.87
C ALA A 119 7.52 -3.11 -10.13
N ARG A 120 6.31 -3.50 -10.57
CA ARG A 120 5.66 -2.90 -11.75
C ARG A 120 5.29 -1.42 -11.57
N ASP A 121 4.91 -1.02 -10.36
CA ASP A 121 4.61 0.38 -10.09
C ASP A 121 5.90 1.21 -10.12
N ILE A 122 7.00 0.66 -9.60
CA ILE A 122 8.33 1.29 -9.67
C ILE A 122 8.83 1.39 -11.11
N GLU A 123 8.69 0.34 -11.93
CA GLU A 123 9.02 0.38 -13.36
C GLU A 123 8.27 1.49 -14.11
N ARG A 124 6.98 1.70 -13.79
CA ARG A 124 6.20 2.78 -14.39
C ARG A 124 6.71 4.15 -13.95
N VAL A 125 7.04 4.31 -12.67
CA VAL A 125 7.62 5.55 -12.14
C VAL A 125 8.96 5.86 -12.80
N THR A 126 9.87 4.89 -12.89
CA THR A 126 11.19 5.09 -13.51
C THR A 126 11.08 5.36 -15.01
N ALA A 127 10.14 4.71 -15.71
CA ALA A 127 9.84 5.03 -17.10
C ALA A 127 9.36 6.48 -17.27
N THR A 128 8.48 6.97 -16.39
CA THR A 128 8.04 8.37 -16.38
C THR A 128 9.20 9.32 -16.11
N VAL A 129 10.03 9.07 -15.09
CA VAL A 129 11.21 9.91 -14.79
C VAL A 129 12.15 9.96 -16.00
N GLY A 130 12.45 8.82 -16.60
CA GLY A 130 13.29 8.75 -17.79
C GLY A 130 12.70 9.51 -18.99
N GLN A 131 11.39 9.48 -19.18
CA GLN A 131 10.72 10.28 -20.20
C GLN A 131 10.82 11.78 -19.90
N THR A 132 10.60 12.19 -18.65
CA THR A 132 10.73 13.60 -18.23
C THR A 132 12.13 14.14 -18.47
N ILE A 133 13.18 13.36 -18.20
CA ILE A 133 14.57 13.76 -18.49
C ILE A 133 14.78 13.96 -20.00
N ARG A 134 14.23 13.07 -20.84
CA ARG A 134 14.30 13.20 -22.31
C ARG A 134 13.56 14.43 -22.81
N ASP A 135 12.35 14.67 -22.31
CA ASP A 135 11.51 15.81 -22.71
C ASP A 135 12.16 17.15 -22.32
N ALA A 136 12.93 17.16 -21.23
CA ALA A 136 13.72 18.32 -20.81
C ALA A 136 15.00 18.53 -21.63
N GLU A 137 15.35 17.60 -22.52
CA GLU A 137 16.57 17.63 -23.35
C GLU A 137 17.88 17.77 -22.54
N VAL A 138 17.90 17.31 -21.29
CA VAL A 138 19.08 17.30 -20.42
C VAL A 138 19.70 15.92 -20.35
N LYS A 139 21.03 15.83 -20.21
CA LYS A 139 21.67 14.54 -19.95
C LYS A 139 21.50 14.19 -18.47
N PRO A 140 21.36 12.89 -18.12
CA PRO A 140 21.34 12.48 -16.72
C PRO A 140 22.53 12.96 -15.89
N SER A 141 23.71 13.13 -16.51
CA SER A 141 24.92 13.68 -15.88
C SER A 141 24.82 15.17 -15.54
N ASP A 142 23.93 15.90 -16.20
CA ASP A 142 23.75 17.33 -15.97
C ASP A 142 22.84 17.60 -14.76
N ILE A 143 22.18 16.55 -14.26
CA ILE A 143 21.34 16.60 -13.06
C ILE A 143 22.25 16.46 -11.84
N THR A 144 22.43 17.57 -11.11
CA THR A 144 23.36 17.66 -9.97
C THR A 144 22.72 17.32 -8.63
N ALA A 145 21.40 17.42 -8.52
CA ALA A 145 20.66 17.21 -7.29
C ALA A 145 19.31 16.53 -7.52
N VAL A 146 18.94 15.63 -6.61
CA VAL A 146 17.63 14.98 -6.57
C VAL A 146 16.99 15.20 -5.22
N PHE A 147 15.79 15.77 -5.23
CA PHE A 147 14.94 15.89 -4.06
C PHE A 147 13.87 14.80 -4.12
N LEU A 148 13.91 13.87 -3.18
CA LEU A 148 12.88 12.84 -3.05
C LEU A 148 11.78 13.36 -2.12
N THR A 149 10.56 13.47 -2.65
CA THR A 149 9.40 13.99 -1.90
C THR A 149 8.32 12.91 -1.76
N GLY A 150 7.59 12.97 -0.64
CA GLY A 150 6.52 12.01 -0.33
C GLY A 150 7.04 10.68 0.25
N GLY A 151 6.32 10.17 1.25
CA GLY A 151 6.79 9.03 2.07
C GLY A 151 7.09 7.74 1.31
N SER A 152 6.46 7.49 0.16
CA SER A 152 6.73 6.30 -0.65
C SER A 152 8.14 6.29 -1.29
N THR A 153 8.77 7.45 -1.47
CA THR A 153 10.15 7.52 -1.98
C THR A 153 11.19 7.06 -0.96
N ALA A 154 10.82 6.94 0.32
CA ALA A 154 11.67 6.35 1.35
C ALA A 154 11.79 4.82 1.21
N ILE A 155 10.91 4.16 0.43
CA ILE A 155 11.00 2.73 0.17
C ILE A 155 12.33 2.44 -0.57
N PRO A 156 13.21 1.56 -0.05
CA PRO A 156 14.56 1.43 -0.59
C PRO A 156 14.64 0.98 -2.05
N LEU A 157 13.71 0.13 -2.50
CA LEU A 157 13.59 -0.20 -3.92
C LEU A 157 13.31 1.07 -4.75
N ALA A 158 12.31 1.87 -4.37
CA ALA A 158 11.97 3.10 -5.07
C ALA A 158 13.14 4.08 -5.11
N LYS A 159 13.77 4.35 -3.95
CA LYS A 159 14.95 5.22 -3.83
C LYS A 159 16.07 4.75 -4.76
N ARG A 160 16.42 3.47 -4.72
CA ARG A 160 17.48 2.90 -5.56
C ARG A 160 17.18 3.04 -7.05
N GLU A 161 16.00 2.61 -7.49
CA GLU A 161 15.67 2.58 -8.93
C GLU A 161 15.58 3.99 -9.51
N ILE A 162 15.01 4.95 -8.78
CA ILE A 162 14.95 6.37 -9.21
C ILE A 162 16.36 6.95 -9.30
N LEU A 163 17.21 6.76 -8.29
CA LEU A 163 18.57 7.31 -8.28
C LEU A 163 19.48 6.66 -9.31
N SER A 164 19.19 5.42 -9.72
CA SER A 164 19.94 4.74 -10.78
C SER A 164 19.87 5.47 -12.12
N LEU A 165 18.80 6.25 -12.36
CA LEU A 165 18.62 7.05 -13.56
C LEU A 165 19.54 8.27 -13.61
N VAL A 166 20.05 8.73 -12.47
CA VAL A 166 20.84 9.97 -12.31
C VAL A 166 22.00 9.74 -11.31
N PRO A 167 22.95 8.85 -11.63
CA PRO A 167 23.92 8.35 -10.66
C PRO A 167 24.93 9.38 -10.14
N GLN A 168 25.04 10.55 -10.80
CA GLN A 168 25.93 11.63 -10.39
C GLN A 168 25.23 12.67 -9.49
N ALA A 169 23.91 12.61 -9.37
CA ALA A 169 23.16 13.57 -8.61
C ALA A 169 23.34 13.35 -7.10
N SER A 170 23.50 14.45 -6.36
CA SER A 170 23.46 14.43 -4.91
C SER A 170 22.03 14.31 -4.42
N VAL A 171 21.78 13.38 -3.49
CA VAL A 171 20.46 13.25 -2.85
C VAL A 171 20.33 14.33 -1.79
N ILE A 172 19.32 15.19 -1.93
CA ILE A 172 19.04 16.23 -0.95
C ILE A 172 17.90 15.77 -0.05
N GLU A 173 18.25 15.50 1.21
CA GLU A 173 17.30 15.15 2.26
C GLU A 173 16.71 16.44 2.86
N GLY A 174 15.62 16.92 2.27
CA GLY A 174 14.80 17.99 2.85
C GLY A 174 13.71 17.44 3.77
N ASP A 175 12.85 18.31 4.30
CA ASP A 175 11.60 17.88 4.93
C ASP A 175 10.71 17.21 3.88
N MET A 176 10.79 15.88 3.80
CA MET A 176 10.05 15.05 2.85
C MET A 176 8.53 15.17 2.99
N PHE A 177 8.03 15.71 4.11
CA PHE A 177 6.61 15.84 4.41
C PHE A 177 6.12 17.30 4.32
N GLY A 178 6.93 18.28 4.72
CA GLY A 178 6.57 19.70 4.72
C GLY A 178 7.07 20.52 3.55
N SER A 179 8.01 20.02 2.73
CA SER A 179 8.64 20.79 1.65
C SER A 179 7.66 21.42 0.65
N VAL A 180 6.63 20.70 0.24
CA VAL A 180 5.60 21.22 -0.68
C VAL A 180 4.78 22.34 -0.01
N GLY A 181 4.33 22.11 1.22
CA GLY A 181 3.54 23.10 1.97
C GLY A 181 4.33 24.38 2.24
N LEU A 182 5.61 24.25 2.61
CA LEU A 182 6.52 25.37 2.79
C LEU A 182 6.75 26.13 1.48
N GLY A 183 6.96 25.42 0.37
CA GLY A 183 7.12 26.04 -0.96
C GLY A 183 5.91 26.89 -1.36
N LEU A 184 4.69 26.40 -1.10
CA LEU A 184 3.46 27.16 -1.34
C LEU A 184 3.34 28.40 -0.45
N ALA A 185 3.73 28.31 0.83
CA ALA A 185 3.72 29.44 1.74
C ALA A 185 4.73 30.54 1.31
N LEU A 186 5.93 30.13 0.89
CA LEU A 186 6.96 31.06 0.38
C LEU A 186 6.51 31.73 -0.93
N ASP A 187 5.87 30.99 -1.84
CA ASP A 187 5.33 31.56 -3.08
C ASP A 187 4.17 32.54 -2.79
N ALA A 188 3.31 32.23 -1.82
CA ALA A 188 2.25 33.14 -1.38
C ALA A 188 2.83 34.43 -0.80
N GLN A 189 3.86 34.35 0.05
CA GLN A 189 4.55 35.52 0.57
C GLN A 189 5.15 36.37 -0.56
N ARG A 190 5.80 35.74 -1.55
CA ARG A 190 6.37 36.46 -2.71
C ARG A 190 5.33 37.20 -3.55
N LYS A 191 4.11 36.65 -3.66
CA LYS A 191 3.04 37.19 -4.54
C LYS A 191 2.11 38.17 -3.84
N PHE A 192 1.87 38.00 -2.54
CA PHE A 192 0.83 38.71 -1.80
C PHE A 192 1.32 39.45 -0.54
N GLY A 193 2.60 39.26 -0.16
CA GLY A 193 3.26 39.99 0.93
C GLY A 193 4.38 40.88 0.43
#